data_AF-A0A957NB95-F1
#
_entry.id   AF-A0A957NB95-F1
#
_cell.length_a   1.000
_cell.length_b   1.000
_cell.length_c   1.000
_cell.angle_alpha   90.00
_cell.angle_beta   90.00
_cell.angle_gamma   90.00
#
_symmetry.space_group_name_H-M   'P 1'
#
loop_
_entity.id
_entity.type
_entity.pdbx_description
1 polymer ?
#
loop_
_entity_poly.entity_id
_entity_poly.type
_entity_poly.pdbx_seq_one_letter_code
_entity_poly.pdbx_strand_id
1 'polypeptide(L)'
;AEAKRGEAVLNNLLETDEGARRLGEIALVPHSSPISQSNLLFYNTLFDENASCHIALGRAYRFTLEEGRTMDEDAFIAAGANSSAIHVDFMIGAADMDIDGVRADGSREPVMRRGEWAFSP
;
A
#
# COMPACT_ATOMS: atom_id res chain seq x y z
N ALA A 1 2.34 -16.45 -6.87
CA ALA A 1 1.35 -15.98 -5.89
C ALA A 1 0.09 -16.81 -6.07
N GLU A 2 -0.81 -16.83 -5.09
CA GLU A 2 -2.04 -17.65 -5.16
C GLU A 2 -3.27 -16.75 -5.08
N ALA A 3 -4.30 -17.07 -5.87
CA ALA A 3 -5.59 -16.39 -5.82
C ALA A 3 -6.76 -17.32 -6.17
N LYS A 4 -7.84 -17.30 -5.37
CA LYS A 4 -9.02 -18.15 -5.61
C LYS A 4 -9.69 -17.91 -6.98
N ARG A 5 -9.54 -16.71 -7.53
CA ARG A 5 -10.00 -16.32 -8.88
C ARG A 5 -8.97 -15.40 -9.51
N GLY A 6 -8.71 -15.55 -10.80
CA GLY A 6 -7.80 -14.68 -11.54
C GLY A 6 -6.31 -14.92 -11.29
N GLU A 7 -5.92 -16.07 -10.72
CA GLU A 7 -4.51 -16.38 -10.40
C GLU A 7 -3.55 -16.27 -11.59
N ALA A 8 -3.95 -16.75 -12.77
CA ALA A 8 -3.12 -16.61 -13.97
C ALA A 8 -2.88 -15.13 -14.34
N VAL A 9 -3.89 -14.28 -14.18
CA VAL A 9 -3.77 -12.82 -14.42
C VAL A 9 -2.84 -12.20 -13.38
N LEU A 10 -2.98 -12.57 -12.11
CA LEU A 10 -2.09 -12.12 -11.04
C LEU A 10 -0.63 -12.52 -11.31
N ASN A 11 -0.38 -13.78 -11.66
CA ASN A 11 0.97 -14.25 -11.94
C ASN A 11 1.58 -13.55 -13.17
N ASN A 12 0.79 -13.32 -14.24
CA ASN A 12 1.25 -12.55 -15.40
C ASN A 12 1.62 -11.11 -15.01
N LEU A 13 0.82 -10.45 -14.16
CA LEU A 13 1.15 -9.11 -13.63
C LEU A 13 2.48 -9.12 -12.88
N LEU A 14 2.69 -10.12 -12.02
CA LEU A 14 3.93 -10.30 -11.23
C LEU A 14 5.14 -10.71 -12.06
N GLU A 15 4.97 -11.04 -13.34
CA GLU A 15 6.04 -11.38 -14.28
C GLU A 15 6.39 -10.22 -15.22
N THR A 16 5.75 -9.06 -15.06
CA THR A 16 5.97 -7.90 -15.95
C THR A 16 7.42 -7.42 -15.96
N ASP A 17 8.04 -7.30 -14.79
CA ASP A 17 9.43 -6.89 -14.59
C ASP A 17 9.92 -7.26 -13.18
N GLU A 18 11.18 -6.96 -12.86
CA GLU A 18 11.76 -7.27 -11.54
C GLU A 18 11.02 -6.56 -10.38
N GLY A 19 10.56 -5.33 -10.60
CA GLY A 19 9.88 -4.52 -9.59
C GLY A 19 8.44 -4.93 -9.34
N ALA A 20 7.81 -5.66 -10.26
CA ALA A 20 6.40 -6.09 -10.15
C ALA A 20 6.11 -6.97 -8.91
N ARG A 21 7.15 -7.58 -8.31
CA ARG A 21 7.06 -8.41 -7.09
C ARG A 21 7.46 -7.67 -5.81
N ARG A 22 7.70 -6.37 -5.88
CA ARG A 22 8.10 -5.51 -4.76
C ARG A 22 7.02 -4.46 -4.52
N LEU A 23 6.96 -3.93 -3.30
CA LEU A 23 5.98 -2.91 -2.93
C LEU A 23 6.45 -1.52 -3.33
N GLY A 24 5.51 -0.69 -3.80
CA GLY A 24 5.74 0.72 -4.14
C GLY A 24 4.96 1.69 -3.27
N GLU A 25 3.94 1.22 -2.54
CA GLU A 25 3.08 2.05 -1.71
C GLU A 25 2.58 1.31 -0.47
N ILE A 26 2.39 2.08 0.59
CA ILE A 26 1.63 1.73 1.78
C ILE A 26 0.71 2.91 2.08
N ALA A 27 -0.59 2.66 2.16
CA ALA A 27 -1.59 3.67 2.46
C ALA A 27 -2.47 3.24 3.64
N LEU A 28 -2.76 4.20 4.51
CA LEU A 28 -3.52 3.98 5.74
C LEU A 28 -4.86 4.71 5.66
N VAL A 29 -5.94 3.94 5.79
CA VAL A 29 -7.32 4.45 5.77
C VAL A 29 -8.05 3.88 7.00
N PRO A 30 -8.59 4.74 7.89
CA PRO A 30 -9.34 4.26 9.04
C PRO A 30 -10.63 3.58 8.60
N HIS A 31 -11.03 2.52 9.30
CA HIS A 31 -12.23 1.74 8.97
C HIS A 31 -13.53 2.55 9.16
N SER A 32 -13.49 3.59 9.99
CA SER A 32 -14.55 4.58 10.17
C SER A 32 -14.71 5.57 9.00
N SER A 33 -13.88 5.48 7.93
CA SER A 33 -13.98 6.38 6.78
C SER A 33 -15.36 6.31 6.08
N PRO A 34 -15.88 7.40 5.50
CA PRO A 34 -17.21 7.42 4.91
C PRO A 34 -17.45 6.37 3.82
N ILE A 35 -16.42 6.06 3.02
CA ILE A 35 -16.52 5.06 1.95
C ILE A 35 -16.55 3.65 2.55
N SER A 36 -15.68 3.36 3.53
CA SER A 36 -15.70 2.10 4.29
C SER A 36 -17.07 1.85 4.93
N GLN A 37 -17.65 2.88 5.57
CA GLN A 37 -18.94 2.81 6.24
C GLN A 37 -20.13 2.58 5.30
N SER A 38 -19.96 2.77 3.98
CA SER A 38 -20.99 2.40 3.01
C SER A 38 -21.24 0.89 2.95
N ASN A 39 -20.25 0.09 3.37
CA ASN A 39 -20.29 -1.38 3.34
C ASN A 39 -20.61 -1.95 1.94
N LEU A 40 -20.09 -1.28 0.91
CA LEU A 40 -20.21 -1.67 -0.49
C LEU A 40 -18.84 -2.12 -1.02
N LEU A 41 -18.85 -3.12 -1.89
CA LEU A 41 -17.71 -3.46 -2.73
C LEU A 41 -17.93 -2.82 -4.10
N PHE A 42 -17.08 -1.88 -4.47
CA PHE A 42 -17.26 -1.09 -5.68
C PHE A 42 -16.68 -1.76 -6.93
N TYR A 43 -15.79 -2.74 -6.76
CA TYR A 43 -15.02 -3.37 -7.85
C TYR A 43 -14.27 -2.33 -8.69
N ASN A 44 -13.80 -1.29 -8.02
CA ASN A 44 -13.12 -0.17 -8.63
C ASN A 44 -12.05 0.35 -7.68
N THR A 45 -10.80 0.36 -8.15
CA THR A 45 -9.63 0.71 -7.35
C THR A 45 -9.81 2.05 -6.63
N LEU A 46 -10.23 3.11 -7.33
CA LEU A 46 -10.37 4.44 -6.74
C LEU A 46 -11.30 4.47 -5.51
N PHE A 47 -12.41 3.73 -5.54
CA PHE A 47 -13.31 3.68 -4.40
C PHE A 47 -12.83 2.72 -3.32
N ASP A 48 -12.41 1.52 -3.72
CA ASP A 48 -12.05 0.47 -2.77
C ASP A 48 -10.74 0.79 -2.02
N GLU A 49 -9.76 1.47 -2.66
CA GLU A 49 -8.51 1.93 -2.03
C GLU A 49 -8.79 3.02 -0.96
N ASN A 50 -9.84 3.83 -1.14
CA ASN A 50 -10.24 4.85 -0.16
C ASN A 50 -11.22 4.30 0.89
N ALA A 51 -11.56 3.01 0.82
CA ALA A 51 -12.39 2.30 1.80
C ALA A 51 -11.56 1.44 2.77
N SER A 52 -10.28 1.17 2.49
CA SER A 52 -9.47 0.25 3.27
C SER A 52 -7.99 0.56 3.10
N CYS A 53 -7.17 0.33 4.14
CA CYS A 53 -5.72 0.36 3.96
C CYS A 53 -5.32 -0.54 2.80
N HIS A 54 -4.37 -0.09 1.98
CA HIS A 54 -3.89 -0.84 0.83
C HIS A 54 -2.37 -0.76 0.72
N ILE A 55 -1.85 -1.68 -0.09
CA ILE A 55 -0.46 -1.69 -0.52
C ILE A 55 -0.44 -1.84 -2.03
N ALA A 56 0.56 -1.25 -2.69
CA ALA A 56 0.73 -1.38 -4.12
C ALA A 56 1.93 -2.26 -4.47
N LEU A 57 1.75 -3.16 -5.43
CA LEU A 57 2.85 -3.82 -6.12
C LEU A 57 3.35 -2.93 -7.26
N GLY A 58 4.68 -2.90 -7.46
CA GLY A 58 5.30 -2.14 -8.53
C GLY A 58 5.75 -0.75 -8.09
N ARG A 59 5.67 0.20 -9.01
CA ARG A 59 6.36 1.49 -8.97
C ARG A 59 5.95 2.35 -7.77
N ALA A 60 6.94 2.92 -7.08
CA ALA A 60 6.72 3.94 -6.07
C ALA A 60 6.52 5.33 -6.69
N TYR A 61 5.75 6.19 -6.03
CA TYR A 61 5.59 7.58 -6.46
C TYR A 61 6.78 8.43 -6.02
N ARG A 62 7.34 9.24 -6.94
CA ARG A 62 8.51 10.10 -6.66
C ARG A 62 8.32 11.09 -5.52
N PHE A 63 7.09 11.44 -5.18
CA PHE A 63 6.80 12.39 -4.10
C PHE A 63 6.71 11.75 -2.70
N THR A 64 6.88 10.42 -2.57
CA THR A 64 6.86 9.73 -1.27
C THR A 64 8.23 9.67 -0.60
N LEU A 65 9.29 10.04 -1.33
CA LEU A 65 10.61 10.28 -0.77
C LEU A 65 10.92 11.77 -0.75
N GLU A 66 11.58 12.21 0.30
CA GLU A 66 12.14 13.57 0.39
C GLU A 66 13.06 13.81 -0.82
N GLU A 67 12.88 14.93 -1.52
CA GLU A 67 13.57 15.27 -2.78
C GLU A 67 13.39 14.27 -3.95
N GLY A 68 12.52 13.26 -3.84
CA GLY A 68 12.39 12.21 -4.88
C GLY A 68 11.91 12.71 -6.26
N ARG A 69 11.28 13.89 -6.33
CA ARG A 69 10.92 14.55 -7.60
C ARG A 69 12.12 15.10 -8.37
N THR A 70 13.23 15.39 -7.68
CA THR A 70 14.45 15.96 -8.27
C THR A 70 15.57 14.95 -8.45
N MET A 71 15.49 13.79 -7.78
CA MET A 71 16.40 12.66 -7.99
C MET A 71 16.31 12.15 -9.43
N ASP A 72 17.42 11.71 -9.99
CA ASP A 72 17.39 10.84 -11.17
C ASP A 72 16.87 9.44 -10.80
N GLU A 73 16.79 8.52 -11.78
CA GLU A 73 16.26 7.17 -11.53
C GLU A 73 17.17 6.35 -10.62
N ASP A 74 18.49 6.40 -10.84
CA ASP A 74 19.45 5.61 -10.07
C ASP A 74 19.49 6.06 -8.59
N ALA A 75 19.48 7.36 -8.32
CA ALA A 75 19.41 7.89 -6.97
C ALA A 75 18.07 7.55 -6.29
N PHE A 76 16.96 7.58 -7.03
CA PHE A 76 15.63 7.25 -6.48
C PHE A 76 15.55 5.78 -6.07
N ILE A 77 16.05 4.86 -6.90
CA ILE A 77 16.15 3.43 -6.57
C ILE A 77 17.12 3.20 -5.41
N ALA A 78 18.29 3.86 -5.40
CA ALA A 78 19.27 3.75 -4.32
C ALA A 78 18.72 4.25 -2.97
N ALA A 79 17.79 5.20 -2.98
CA ALA A 79 17.07 5.67 -1.79
C ALA A 79 15.99 4.68 -1.30
N GLY A 80 15.80 3.54 -1.98
CA GLY A 80 14.89 2.47 -1.58
C GLY A 80 13.55 2.47 -2.32
N ALA A 81 13.36 3.34 -3.31
CA ALA A 81 12.15 3.31 -4.12
C ALA A 81 12.12 2.10 -5.06
N ASN A 82 10.93 1.55 -5.27
CA ASN A 82 10.74 0.49 -6.25
C ASN A 82 10.45 1.07 -7.65
N SER A 83 11.10 0.51 -8.68
CA SER A 83 10.89 0.88 -10.08
C SER A 83 10.24 -0.28 -10.84
N SER A 84 9.15 -0.01 -11.56
CA SER A 84 8.37 -1.00 -12.30
C SER A 84 7.50 -0.31 -13.36
N ALA A 85 7.07 -1.06 -14.38
CA ALA A 85 6.09 -0.63 -15.36
C ALA A 85 4.68 -0.56 -14.76
N ILE A 86 4.39 -1.39 -13.74
CA ILE A 86 3.07 -1.46 -13.11
C ILE A 86 3.01 -0.69 -11.79
N HIS A 87 1.78 -0.36 -11.38
CA HIS A 87 1.43 0.06 -10.04
C HIS A 87 0.02 -0.48 -9.79
N VAL A 88 -0.11 -1.45 -8.87
CA VAL A 88 -1.36 -2.18 -8.65
C VAL A 88 -1.67 -2.23 -7.17
N ASP A 89 -2.67 -1.45 -6.76
CA ASP A 89 -3.20 -1.42 -5.42
C ASP A 89 -4.06 -2.65 -5.11
N PHE A 90 -3.89 -3.18 -3.91
CA PHE A 90 -4.81 -4.15 -3.35
C PHE A 90 -5.00 -3.92 -1.85
N MET A 91 -6.26 -4.05 -1.44
CA MET A 91 -6.74 -3.67 -0.12
C MET A 91 -6.48 -4.80 0.88
N ILE A 92 -5.99 -4.42 2.06
CA ILE A 92 -5.61 -5.32 3.16
C ILE A 92 -6.21 -4.90 4.50
N GLY A 93 -6.78 -3.69 4.60
CA GLY A 93 -7.34 -3.17 5.84
C GLY A 93 -8.62 -3.87 6.28
N ALA A 94 -8.81 -3.94 7.60
CA ALA A 94 -9.96 -4.56 8.24
C ALA A 94 -10.28 -3.89 9.59
N ALA A 95 -11.49 -4.11 10.09
CA ALA A 95 -11.99 -3.56 11.37
C ALA A 95 -11.24 -4.10 12.60
N ASP A 96 -10.54 -5.22 12.48
CA ASP A 96 -9.76 -5.87 13.52
C ASP A 96 -8.25 -5.75 13.28
N MET A 97 -7.83 -4.93 12.32
CA MET A 97 -6.42 -4.74 11.99
C MET A 97 -5.73 -3.81 12.99
N ASP A 98 -4.56 -4.23 13.45
CA ASP A 98 -3.64 -3.44 14.27
C ASP A 98 -2.35 -3.15 13.49
N ILE A 99 -1.82 -1.92 13.61
CA ILE A 99 -0.58 -1.49 12.98
C ILE A 99 0.33 -0.85 14.02
N ASP A 100 1.59 -1.28 14.06
CA ASP A 100 2.66 -0.65 14.83
C ASP A 100 3.66 0.02 13.90
N GLY A 101 4.07 1.24 14.23
CA GLY A 101 5.28 1.84 13.72
C GLY A 101 6.48 1.25 14.48
N VAL A 102 7.50 0.79 13.75
CA VAL A 102 8.75 0.29 14.34
C VAL A 102 9.81 1.37 14.18
N ARG A 103 10.33 1.87 15.31
CA ARG A 103 11.39 2.87 15.34
C ARG A 103 12.75 2.23 15.04
N ALA A 104 13.76 3.05 14.75
CA ALA A 104 15.11 2.60 14.41
C ALA A 104 15.79 1.80 15.56
N ASP A 105 15.40 2.04 16.81
CA ASP A 105 15.88 1.30 17.99
C ASP A 105 15.11 -0.02 18.24
N GLY A 106 14.15 -0.36 17.37
CA GLY A 106 13.30 -1.55 17.47
C GLY A 106 12.09 -1.39 18.41
N SER A 107 11.95 -0.26 19.10
CA SER A 107 10.75 0.03 19.88
C SER A 107 9.52 0.20 18.97
N ARG A 108 8.35 -0.13 19.52
CA ARG A 108 7.08 -0.13 18.78
C ARG A 108 6.13 0.91 19.33
N GLU A 109 5.49 1.63 18.42
CA GLU A 109 4.47 2.60 18.74
C GLU A 109 3.16 2.25 18.00
N PRO A 110 2.03 2.14 18.71
CA PRO A 110 0.74 1.93 18.08
C PRO A 110 0.42 3.04 17.07
N VAL A 111 0.16 2.68 15.81
CA VAL A 111 -0.30 3.59 14.76
C VAL A 111 -1.79 3.41 14.52
N MET A 112 -2.25 2.16 14.39
CA MET A 112 -3.67 1.82 14.32
C MET A 112 -4.02 0.67 15.26
N ARG A 113 -5.25 0.70 15.80
CA ARG A 113 -5.84 -0.38 16.59
C ARG A 113 -7.29 -0.59 16.19
N ARG A 114 -7.67 -1.85 15.91
CA ARG A 114 -9.01 -2.24 15.44
C ARG A 114 -9.49 -1.35 14.29
N GLY A 115 -8.63 -1.19 13.28
CA GLY A 115 -8.91 -0.40 12.08
C GLY A 115 -8.94 1.12 12.28
N GLU A 116 -8.67 1.65 13.47
CA GLU A 116 -8.72 3.09 13.77
C GLU A 116 -7.35 3.64 14.17
N TRP A 117 -7.14 4.95 14.03
CA TRP A 117 -5.94 5.61 14.54
C TRP A 117 -5.79 5.39 16.05
N ALA A 118 -4.57 5.04 16.48
CA ALA A 118 -4.29 4.75 17.89
C ALA A 118 -3.99 6.01 18.73
N PHE A 119 -3.81 7.15 18.08
CA PHE A 119 -3.61 8.45 18.70
C PHE A 119 -4.86 9.32 18.59
N SER A 120 -5.15 10.08 19.63
CA SER A 120 -6.18 11.11 19.58
C SER A 120 -5.67 12.34 18.82
N PRO A 121 -6.55 13.07 18.11
CA PRO A 121 -6.24 14.40 17.59
C PRO A 121 -5.86 15.40 18.70
#